data_AF-A0AAD5JZN9-F1
#
_entry.id   AF-A0AAD5JZN9-F1
#
_cell.length_a   1.000
_cell.length_b   1.000
_cell.length_c   1.000
_cell.angle_alpha   90.00
_cell.angle_beta   90.00
_cell.angle_gamma   90.00
#
_symmetry.space_group_name_H-M   'P 1'
#
loop_
_entity.id
_entity.type
_entity.pdbx_description
1 polymer ?
#
loop_
_entity_poly.entity_id
_entity_poly.type
_entity_poly.pdbx_seq_one_letter_code
_entity_poly.pdbx_strand_id
1 'polypeptide(L)'
;MSDNNNNNDNNPTSQKQTVLYKTEYCRNWTELGHCRYGKKCRYAHGDCELRVVPRHSRYKTQICRAYHVDGACPYGVRCTFIH
;
A
#
# COMPACT_ATOMS: atom_id res chain seq x y z
N MET A 1 2.06 41.49 15.71
CA MET A 1 1.87 41.52 14.25
C MET A 1 2.87 40.52 13.68
N SER A 2 2.55 39.23 13.71
CA SER A 2 1.95 38.46 12.62
C SER A 2 2.94 38.18 11.48
N ASP A 3 3.87 37.25 11.69
CA ASP A 3 4.63 36.63 10.59
C ASP A 3 3.88 35.38 10.11
N ASN A 4 3.20 35.54 8.99
CA ASN A 4 2.35 34.56 8.34
C ASN A 4 3.19 33.80 7.30
N ASN A 5 3.66 32.59 7.63
CA ASN A 5 4.45 31.78 6.69
C ASN A 5 3.59 30.65 6.09
N ASN A 6 2.94 30.98 4.97
CA ASN A 6 2.20 30.04 4.12
C ASN A 6 3.20 29.20 3.31
N ASN A 7 3.66 28.08 3.86
CA ASN A 7 4.37 27.07 3.08
C ASN A 7 3.35 26.10 2.45
N ASN A 8 3.00 26.39 1.21
CA ASN A 8 2.19 25.52 0.36
C ASN A 8 3.10 24.46 -0.30
N ASP A 9 3.49 23.47 0.47
CA ASP A 9 4.29 22.32 0.00
C ASP A 9 3.41 21.32 -0.77
N ASN A 10 3.09 21.64 -2.03
CA ASN A 10 2.47 20.69 -2.96
C ASN A 10 3.51 19.70 -3.48
N ASN A 11 3.91 18.75 -2.63
CA ASN A 11 4.72 17.60 -3.02
C ASN A 11 3.82 16.42 -3.43
N PRO A 12 3.79 16.00 -4.71
CA PRO A 12 2.91 14.93 -5.20
C PRO A 12 3.21 13.55 -4.60
N THR A 13 4.33 13.38 -3.87
CA THR A 13 4.62 12.15 -3.13
C THR A 13 3.82 12.00 -1.83
N SER A 14 3.39 13.12 -1.23
CA SER A 14 2.65 13.13 0.04
C SER A 14 1.23 12.57 -0.12
N GLN A 15 0.57 12.86 -1.25
CA GLN A 15 -0.79 12.38 -1.52
C GLN A 15 -0.86 10.87 -1.78
N LYS A 16 0.16 10.27 -2.41
CA LYS A 16 0.21 8.80 -2.58
C LYS A 16 0.36 8.05 -1.25
N GLN A 17 1.01 8.67 -0.26
CA GLN A 17 1.29 8.02 1.03
C GLN A 17 0.05 7.87 1.92
N THR A 18 -0.95 8.76 1.78
CA THR A 18 -2.21 8.68 2.53
C THR A 18 -3.14 7.60 1.98
N VAL A 19 -3.17 7.44 0.66
CA VAL A 19 -4.02 6.45 -0.04
C VAL A 19 -3.63 5.01 0.30
N LEU A 20 -2.35 4.75 0.55
CA LEU A 20 -1.82 3.41 0.89
C LEU A 20 -1.72 3.14 2.40
N TYR A 21 -2.29 4.01 3.25
CA TYR A 21 -2.24 3.81 4.69
C TYR A 21 -3.18 2.69 5.13
N LYS A 22 -2.64 1.69 5.82
CA LYS A 22 -3.32 0.51 6.35
C LYS A 22 -3.99 -0.35 5.28
N THR A 23 -3.47 -0.36 4.07
CA THR A 23 -4.07 -1.10 2.94
C THR A 23 -3.49 -2.50 2.76
N GLU A 24 -2.44 -2.83 3.51
CA GLU A 24 -1.78 -4.13 3.54
C GLU A 24 -1.46 -4.50 4.99
N TYR A 25 -1.38 -5.81 5.27
CA TYR A 25 -1.05 -6.31 6.60
C TYR A 25 0.42 -6.04 6.98
N CYS A 26 0.64 -5.76 8.26
CA CYS A 26 1.97 -5.59 8.82
C CYS A 26 2.63 -6.96 9.02
N ARG A 27 3.69 -7.24 8.25
CA ARG A 27 4.43 -8.51 8.35
C ARG A 27 4.96 -8.80 9.77
N ASN A 28 5.58 -7.81 10.41
CA ASN A 28 6.09 -7.98 11.78
C ASN A 28 4.99 -8.35 12.77
N TRP A 29 3.82 -7.71 12.66
CA TRP A 29 2.70 -8.06 13.52
C TRP A 29 2.17 -9.46 13.23
N THR A 30 2.02 -9.84 11.96
CA THR A 30 1.49 -11.15 11.58
C THR A 30 2.45 -12.30 11.88
N GLU A 31 3.75 -12.09 11.73
CA GLU A 31 4.77 -13.13 11.90
C GLU A 31 5.29 -13.23 13.34
N LEU A 32 5.47 -12.10 14.02
CA LEU A 32 6.07 -12.05 15.37
C LEU A 32 5.04 -11.77 16.47
N GLY A 33 3.80 -11.41 16.12
CA GLY A 33 2.79 -10.94 17.08
C GLY A 33 3.06 -9.54 17.64
N HIS A 34 4.15 -8.87 17.24
CA HIS A 34 4.54 -7.56 17.74
C HIS A 34 5.12 -6.66 16.65
N CYS A 35 4.79 -5.38 16.70
CA CYS A 35 5.29 -4.36 15.78
C CYS A 35 5.87 -3.17 16.55
N ARG A 36 7.15 -2.87 16.29
CA ARG A 36 7.89 -1.75 16.91
C ARG A 36 7.25 -0.38 16.70
N TYR A 37 6.44 -0.23 15.66
CA TYR A 37 5.75 1.02 15.33
C TYR A 37 4.42 1.20 16.07
N GLY A 38 3.93 0.17 16.75
CA GLY A 38 2.66 0.20 17.48
C GLY A 38 1.51 0.78 16.64
N LYS A 39 0.71 1.67 17.24
CA LYS A 39 -0.42 2.33 16.56
C LYS A 39 -0.02 3.23 15.39
N LYS A 40 1.24 3.67 15.32
CA LYS A 40 1.78 4.50 14.22
C LYS A 40 2.20 3.66 13.01
N CYS A 41 2.10 2.33 13.09
CA CYS A 41 2.38 1.45 11.96
C CYS A 41 1.51 1.85 10.75
N ARG A 42 2.13 1.96 9.57
CA ARG A 42 1.43 2.29 8.32
C ARG A 42 0.68 1.10 7.72
N TYR A 43 0.92 -0.09 8.24
CA TYR A 43 0.30 -1.35 7.82
C TYR A 43 -0.70 -1.83 8.87
N ALA A 44 -1.70 -2.59 8.46
CA ALA A 44 -2.77 -3.07 9.33
C ALA A 44 -2.28 -4.19 10.24
N HIS A 45 -2.59 -4.10 11.54
CA HIS A 45 -2.34 -5.16 12.53
C HIS A 45 -3.49 -6.17 12.64
N GLY A 46 -4.54 -5.98 11.83
CA GLY A 46 -5.69 -6.88 11.77
C GLY A 46 -6.68 -6.38 10.73
N ASP A 47 -7.72 -7.17 10.51
CA ASP A 47 -8.85 -6.87 9.64
C ASP A 47 -9.56 -5.56 10.05
N CYS A 48 -9.68 -5.29 11.35
CA CYS A 48 -10.25 -4.04 11.87
C CYS A 48 -9.50 -2.77 11.42
N GLU A 49 -8.19 -2.88 11.13
CA GLU A 49 -7.39 -1.76 10.65
C GLU A 49 -7.26 -1.74 9.12
N LEU A 50 -7.54 -2.85 8.44
CA LEU A 50 -7.29 -3.01 7.01
C LEU A 50 -8.28 -2.19 6.18
N ARG A 51 -7.74 -1.30 5.34
CA ARG A 51 -8.53 -0.43 4.48
C ARG A 51 -8.61 -0.97 3.06
N VAL A 52 -9.81 -0.94 2.51
CA VAL A 52 -10.06 -1.25 1.10
C VAL A 52 -9.53 -0.11 0.22
N VAL A 53 -8.70 -0.45 -0.75
CA VAL A 53 -8.23 0.51 -1.76
C VAL A 53 -9.13 0.39 -2.99
N PRO A 54 -9.79 1.47 -3.43
CA PRO A 54 -10.44 1.50 -4.73
C PRO A 54 -9.42 1.18 -5.82
N ARG A 55 -9.59 0.05 -6.49
CA ARG A 55 -8.74 -0.34 -7.62
C ARG A 55 -9.36 0.17 -8.91
N HIS A 56 -8.51 0.49 -9.89
CA HIS A 56 -8.97 0.81 -11.23
C HIS A 56 -9.72 -0.40 -11.82
N SER A 57 -10.76 -0.16 -12.62
CA SER A 57 -11.60 -1.20 -13.23
C SER A 57 -10.84 -2.25 -14.05
N ARG A 58 -9.66 -1.87 -14.57
CA ARG A 58 -8.75 -2.77 -15.31
C ARG A 58 -7.83 -3.63 -14.42
N TYR A 59 -7.88 -3.49 -13.09
CA TYR A 59 -7.10 -4.33 -12.19
C TYR A 59 -7.49 -5.80 -12.34
N LYS A 60 -6.51 -6.69 -12.51
CA LYS A 60 -6.69 -8.13 -12.70
C LYS A 60 -7.67 -8.47 -13.83
N THR A 61 -7.66 -7.69 -14.93
CA THR A 61 -8.47 -7.99 -16.13
C THR A 61 -7.67 -8.66 -17.26
N GLN A 62 -6.35 -8.48 -17.27
CA GLN A 62 -5.46 -9.05 -18.29
C GLN A 62 -4.45 -9.99 -17.65
N ILE A 63 -4.01 -10.98 -18.42
CA ILE A 63 -3.07 -12.02 -18.01
C ILE A 63 -1.64 -11.47 -17.92
N CYS A 64 -0.93 -11.85 -16.85
CA CYS A 64 0.48 -11.55 -16.65
C CYS A 64 1.32 -12.50 -17.51
N ARG A 65 1.86 -11.99 -18.61
CA ARG A 65 2.71 -12.80 -19.50
C ARG A 65 3.91 -13.39 -18.77
N ALA A 66 4.63 -12.60 -17.98
CA ALA A 66 5.80 -13.09 -17.25
C ALA A 66 5.46 -14.30 -16.35
N TYR A 67 4.36 -14.23 -15.59
CA TYR A 67 3.97 -15.35 -14.75
C TYR A 67 3.55 -16.58 -15.57
N HIS A 68 2.76 -16.43 -16.63
CA HIS A 68 2.28 -17.56 -17.43
C HIS A 68 3.33 -18.13 -18.40
N VAL A 69 4.34 -17.36 -18.78
CA VAL A 69 5.42 -17.81 -19.67
C VAL A 69 6.61 -18.34 -18.87
N ASP A 70 7.06 -17.60 -17.85
CA ASP A 70 8.27 -17.91 -17.09
C ASP A 70 7.98 -18.64 -15.76
N GLY A 71 6.70 -18.76 -15.37
CA GLY A 71 6.28 -19.35 -14.10
C GLY A 71 6.49 -18.44 -12.88
N ALA A 72 7.09 -17.26 -13.08
CA ALA A 72 7.42 -16.32 -12.01
C ALA A 72 7.20 -14.89 -12.47
N CYS A 73 6.77 -14.03 -11.53
CA CYS A 73 6.61 -12.60 -11.80
C CYS A 73 7.32 -11.81 -10.69
N PRO A 74 8.18 -10.83 -11.03
CA PRO A 74 8.94 -10.06 -10.06
C PRO A 74 8.05 -9.22 -9.13
N TYR A 75 6.81 -8.96 -9.54
CA TYR A 75 5.83 -8.22 -8.73
C TYR A 75 5.06 -9.12 -7.75
N GLY A 76 5.13 -10.45 -7.89
CA GLY A 76 4.46 -11.41 -7.03
C GLY A 76 2.99 -11.07 -6.78
N VAL A 77 2.54 -11.17 -5.52
CA VAL A 77 1.16 -10.86 -5.12
C VAL A 77 0.74 -9.40 -5.40
N ARG A 78 1.70 -8.49 -5.63
CA ARG A 78 1.42 -7.07 -5.93
C ARG A 78 1.15 -6.83 -7.42
N CYS A 79 1.30 -7.83 -8.28
CA CYS A 79 1.04 -7.68 -9.70
C CYS A 79 -0.41 -7.27 -9.96
N THR A 80 -0.60 -6.33 -10.88
CA THR A 80 -1.92 -5.82 -11.29
C THR A 80 -2.58 -6.65 -12.37
N PHE A 81 -1.87 -7.63 -12.92
CA PHE A 81 -2.34 -8.59 -13.92
C PHE A 81 -2.63 -9.94 -13.27
N ILE A 82 -3.47 -10.76 -13.92
CA ILE A 82 -3.80 -12.11 -13.46
C ILE A 82 -2.54 -12.97 -13.55
N HIS A 83 -2.15 -13.60 -12.44
CA HIS A 83 -1.11 -14.64 -12.41
C HIS A 83 -1.83 -15.97 -12.53
#